data_AF-R6T700-F1
#
_entry.id   AF-R6T700-F1
#
_cell.length_a   1.000
_cell.length_b   1.000
_cell.length_c   1.000
_cell.angle_alpha   90.00
_cell.angle_beta   90.00
_cell.angle_gamma   90.00
#
_symmetry.space_group_name_H-M   'P 1'
#
loop_
_entity.id
_entity.type
_entity.pdbx_description
1 polymer ?
#
loop_
_entity_poly.entity_id
_entity_poly.type
_entity_poly.pdbx_seq_one_letter_code
_entity_poly.pdbx_strand_id
1 'polypeptide(L)'
;MKIRKYLPTILLGVGVLMMIGAICLVIFGAVNSGGLNRVLQILIAILMIVIGALLLILTRYLTAEDKNFFLYDQETERNIPLSELKFSRVDKRMSSFMQMISKNARQMWSENILGSDENVLADDGLFKPLVAYKMLYDLAVVDNDEVWQLFTGSDREVISSIQDALALNGDSEMGNQIADIYENCGNDITQIRNLVTENAKYIKSRMLSYVKLNIDQFYYS
;
A
#
# COMPACT_ATOMS: atom_id res chain seq x y z
N MET A 1 25.87 -2.88 -2.91
CA MET A 1 24.67 -3.02 -2.06
C MET A 1 24.79 -2.45 -0.64
N LYS A 2 25.94 -2.53 0.06
CA LYS A 2 26.05 -2.04 1.46
C LYS A 2 26.11 -0.50 1.63
N ILE A 3 26.64 0.25 0.65
CA ILE A 3 26.84 1.71 0.77
C ILE A 3 25.51 2.48 0.88
N ARG A 4 24.46 2.07 0.16
CA ARG A 4 23.13 2.72 0.23
C ARG A 4 22.51 2.69 1.63
N LYS A 5 22.78 1.65 2.44
CA LYS A 5 22.25 1.52 3.81
C LYS A 5 22.92 2.47 4.80
N TYR A 6 24.20 2.79 4.61
CA TYR A 6 24.95 3.68 5.51
C TYR A 6 25.01 5.13 5.03
N LEU A 7 24.65 5.39 3.77
CA LEU A 7 24.68 6.72 3.16
C LEU A 7 23.89 7.76 3.97
N PRO A 8 22.64 7.51 4.43
CA PRO A 8 21.90 8.49 5.22
C PRO A 8 22.57 8.79 6.57
N THR A 9 23.11 7.75 7.23
CA THR A 9 23.82 7.89 8.52
C THR A 9 25.11 8.71 8.37
N ILE A 10 25.86 8.49 7.28
CA ILE A 10 27.07 9.27 6.97
C ILE A 10 26.71 10.72 6.67
N LEU A 11 25.66 10.97 5.86
CA LEU A 11 25.21 12.32 5.53
C LEU A 11 24.72 13.08 6.76
N LEU A 12 24.00 12.42 7.67
CA LEU A 12 23.60 12.99 8.96
C LEU A 12 24.83 13.37 9.80
N GLY A 13 25.81 12.47 9.93
CA GLY A 13 27.03 12.71 10.68
C GLY A 13 27.85 13.88 10.13
N VAL A 14 28.05 13.93 8.81
CA VAL A 14 28.76 15.02 8.14
C VAL A 14 28.00 16.34 8.24
N GLY A 15 26.67 16.33 8.08
CA GLY A 15 25.83 17.52 8.23
C GLY A 15 25.90 18.13 9.63
N VAL A 16 25.83 17.30 10.67
CA VAL A 16 25.96 17.76 12.07
C VAL A 16 27.36 18.31 12.36
N LEU A 17 28.42 17.62 11.89
CA LEU A 17 29.80 18.10 12.06
C LEU A 17 30.05 19.46 11.39
N MET A 18 29.46 19.70 10.22
CA MET A 18 29.55 20.99 9.52
C MET A 18 28.85 22.12 10.29
N MET A 19 27.70 21.83 10.91
CA MET A 19 27.01 22.80 11.77
C MET A 19 27.83 23.14 13.02
N ILE A 20 28.44 22.14 13.67
CA ILE A 20 29.34 22.34 14.81
C ILE A 20 30.57 23.16 14.38
N GLY A 21 31.17 22.82 13.22
CA GLY A 21 32.30 23.55 12.65
C GLY A 21 31.97 25.02 12.36
N ALA A 22 30.76 25.31 11.86
CA ALA A 22 30.30 26.68 11.63
C ALA A 22 30.18 27.48 12.93
N ILE A 23 29.61 26.89 13.98
CA ILE A 23 29.51 27.52 15.29
C ILE A 23 30.91 27.83 15.85
N CYS A 24 31.85 26.89 15.76
CA CYS A 24 33.23 27.09 16.18
C CYS A 24 33.91 28.23 15.42
N LEU A 25 33.75 28.30 14.09
CA LEU A 25 34.33 29.38 13.29
C LEU A 25 33.74 30.76 13.63
N VAL A 26 32.45 30.84 13.94
CA VAL A 26 31.82 32.09 14.38
C VAL A 26 32.39 32.55 15.73
N ILE A 27 32.58 31.62 16.68
CA ILE A 27 33.17 31.92 18.00
C ILE A 27 34.63 32.38 17.84
N PHE A 28 35.44 31.65 17.07
CA PHE A 28 36.84 32.03 16.82
C PHE A 28 36.97 33.35 16.05
N GLY A 29 36.10 33.60 15.07
CA GLY A 29 36.06 34.87 14.34
C GLY A 29 35.61 36.07 15.18
N ALA A 30 34.82 35.83 16.24
CA ALA A 30 34.49 36.88 17.20
C ALA A 30 35.73 37.34 18.00
N VAL A 31 36.66 36.43 18.30
CA VAL A 31 37.87 36.68 19.09
C VAL A 31 39.03 37.24 18.24
N ASN A 32 39.02 37.01 16.92
CA ASN A 32 40.11 37.42 16.02
C ASN A 32 40.06 38.92 15.67
N SER A 33 41.19 39.62 15.75
CA SER A 33 41.31 41.07 15.53
C SER A 33 41.54 41.50 14.07
N GLY A 34 41.86 40.58 13.17
CA GLY A 34 42.11 40.85 11.76
C GLY A 34 40.82 40.93 10.92
N GLY A 35 40.49 42.09 10.39
CA GLY A 35 39.23 42.35 9.65
C GLY A 35 38.99 41.42 8.46
N LEU A 36 40.01 41.18 7.62
CA LEU A 36 39.91 40.29 6.45
C LEU A 36 39.68 38.83 6.84
N ASN A 37 40.41 38.34 7.83
CA ASN A 37 40.27 36.96 8.34
C ASN A 37 38.91 36.74 8.99
N ARG A 38 38.39 37.75 9.70
CA ARG A 38 37.05 37.71 10.31
C ARG A 38 35.96 37.59 9.25
N VAL A 39 36.03 38.39 8.17
CA VAL A 39 35.05 38.35 7.08
C VAL A 39 35.10 36.99 6.35
N LEU A 40 36.30 36.47 6.07
CA LEU A 40 36.46 35.16 5.42
C LEU A 40 35.90 34.03 6.29
N GLN A 41 36.15 34.05 7.60
CA GLN A 41 35.62 33.06 8.54
C GLN A 41 34.09 33.07 8.62
N ILE A 42 33.48 34.26 8.63
CA ILE A 42 32.02 34.40 8.60
C ILE A 42 31.45 33.83 7.29
N LEU A 43 32.06 34.11 6.14
CA LEU A 43 31.63 33.56 4.85
C LEU A 43 31.72 32.03 4.82
N ILE A 44 32.80 31.45 5.33
CA ILE A 44 32.97 30.00 5.42
C ILE A 44 31.93 29.39 6.38
N ALA A 45 31.65 30.05 7.51
CA ALA A 45 30.62 29.59 8.44
C ALA A 45 29.23 29.57 7.79
N ILE A 46 28.86 30.63 7.07
CA ILE A 46 27.58 30.69 6.33
C ILE A 46 27.51 29.56 5.29
N LEU A 47 28.58 29.35 4.53
CA LEU A 47 28.63 28.29 3.52
C LEU A 47 28.49 26.89 4.16
N MET A 48 29.14 26.65 5.30
CA MET A 48 29.00 25.38 6.03
C MET A 48 27.59 25.17 6.59
N ILE A 49 26.90 26.23 7.05
CA ILE A 49 25.50 26.13 7.48
C ILE A 49 24.61 25.75 6.29
N VAL A 50 24.79 26.40 5.14
CA VAL A 50 24.01 26.11 3.92
C VAL A 50 24.22 24.66 3.48
N ILE A 51 25.48 24.21 3.39
CA ILE A 51 25.78 22.82 2.98
C ILE A 51 25.28 21.82 4.04
N GLY A 52 25.46 22.10 5.33
CA GLY A 52 24.96 21.25 6.42
C GLY A 52 23.44 21.09 6.37
N ALA A 53 22.71 22.19 6.17
CA ALA A 53 21.25 22.17 6.01
C ALA A 53 20.83 21.36 4.78
N LEU A 54 21.50 21.53 3.64
CA LEU A 54 21.23 20.76 2.42
C LEU A 54 21.47 19.25 2.63
N LEU A 55 22.54 18.87 3.32
CA LEU A 55 22.81 17.46 3.65
C LEU A 55 21.75 16.86 4.57
N LEU A 56 21.24 17.61 5.55
CA LEU A 56 20.17 17.16 6.42
C LEU A 56 18.84 17.01 5.68
N ILE A 57 18.51 17.95 4.77
CA ILE A 57 17.33 17.86 3.90
C ILE A 57 17.44 16.65 2.98
N LEU A 58 18.60 16.45 2.35
CA LEU A 58 18.86 15.30 1.48
C LEU A 58 18.75 13.99 2.27
N THR A 59 19.27 13.95 3.50
CA THR A 59 19.13 12.78 4.37
C THR A 59 17.66 12.48 4.62
N ARG A 60 16.85 13.50 4.96
CA ARG A 60 15.41 13.32 5.15
C ARG A 60 14.72 12.79 3.90
N TYR A 61 15.11 13.28 2.72
CA TYR A 61 14.56 12.79 1.44
C TYR A 61 14.96 11.34 1.16
N LEU A 62 16.22 10.97 1.44
CA LEU A 62 16.72 9.60 1.25
C LEU A 62 16.21 8.60 2.30
N THR A 63 15.72 9.08 3.44
CA THR A 63 15.19 8.26 4.53
C THR A 63 13.67 8.36 4.65
N ALA A 64 13.02 9.15 3.78
CA ALA A 64 11.58 9.13 3.66
C ALA A 64 11.21 7.74 3.17
N GLU A 65 10.66 6.92 4.06
CA GLU A 65 10.10 5.65 3.63
C GLU A 65 8.97 5.92 2.67
N ASP A 66 9.02 5.28 1.51
CA ASP A 66 7.91 5.28 0.58
C ASP A 66 6.66 4.83 1.33
N LYS A 67 5.53 5.50 1.07
CA LYS A 67 4.30 5.19 1.79
C LYS A 67 3.77 3.88 1.25
N ASN A 68 3.54 2.89 2.11
CA ASN A 68 2.93 1.65 1.68
C ASN A 68 1.41 1.72 1.86
N PHE A 69 0.63 1.29 0.84
CA PHE A 69 -0.84 1.31 0.88
C PHE A 69 -1.42 0.68 2.15
N PHE A 70 -0.88 -0.46 2.59
CA PHE A 70 -1.37 -1.21 3.75
C PHE A 70 -0.66 -0.85 5.05
N LEU A 71 0.64 -0.59 5.01
CA LEU A 71 1.44 -0.31 6.22
C LEU A 71 1.41 1.15 6.66
N TYR A 72 1.20 2.09 5.75
CA TYR A 72 1.30 3.51 6.10
C TYR A 72 0.25 3.91 7.13
N ASP A 73 0.71 4.50 8.23
CA ASP A 73 -0.12 5.05 9.28
C ASP A 73 -0.18 6.56 9.18
N GLN A 74 -1.41 7.10 9.13
CA GLN A 74 -1.62 8.53 9.01
C GLN A 74 -1.35 9.27 10.33
N GLU A 75 -1.52 8.61 11.48
CA GLU A 75 -1.33 9.25 12.78
C GLU A 75 0.15 9.42 13.13
N THR A 76 0.97 8.42 12.78
CA THR A 76 2.41 8.42 13.08
C THR A 76 3.28 8.83 11.90
N GLU A 77 2.67 9.08 10.73
CA GLU A 77 3.32 9.38 9.45
C GLU A 77 4.41 8.38 9.04
N ARG A 78 4.27 7.11 9.47
CA ARG A 78 5.25 6.03 9.27
C ARG A 78 4.57 4.74 8.87
N ASN A 79 5.30 3.85 8.22
CA ASN A 79 4.83 2.49 7.97
C ASN A 79 4.90 1.66 9.25
N ILE A 80 3.83 0.92 9.57
CA ILE A 80 3.88 -0.09 10.62
C ILE A 80 4.74 -1.28 10.18
N PRO A 81 5.38 -2.00 11.10
CA PRO A 81 6.11 -3.21 10.74
C PRO A 81 5.15 -4.29 10.22
N LEU A 82 5.61 -5.09 9.24
CA LEU A 82 4.82 -6.16 8.61
C LEU A 82 4.26 -7.18 9.62
N SER A 83 4.97 -7.43 10.72
CA SER A 83 4.54 -8.33 11.80
C SER A 83 3.25 -7.86 12.48
N GLU A 84 2.97 -6.56 12.47
CA GLU A 84 1.79 -5.95 13.08
C GLU A 84 0.62 -5.82 12.09
N LEU A 85 0.81 -6.18 10.82
CA LEU A 85 -0.25 -6.12 9.82
C LEU A 85 -1.35 -7.15 10.14
N LYS A 86 -2.52 -6.62 10.55
CA LYS A 86 -3.74 -7.37 10.83
C LYS A 86 -4.73 -7.28 9.68
N PHE A 87 -5.57 -8.30 9.55
CA PHE A 87 -6.64 -8.33 8.55
C PHE A 87 -7.59 -7.14 8.64
N SER A 88 -7.94 -6.67 9.83
CA SER A 88 -8.84 -5.50 9.98
C SER A 88 -8.31 -4.25 9.27
N ARG A 89 -6.99 -4.07 9.21
CA ARG A 89 -6.35 -2.96 8.48
C ARG A 89 -6.41 -3.19 6.98
N VAL A 90 -6.14 -4.41 6.52
CA VAL A 90 -6.28 -4.80 5.11
C VAL A 90 -7.72 -4.59 4.62
N ASP A 91 -8.69 -5.08 5.37
CA ASP A 91 -10.12 -4.97 5.08
C ASP A 91 -10.60 -3.51 5.04
N LYS A 92 -10.17 -2.67 6.01
CA LYS A 92 -10.46 -1.23 6.00
C LYS A 92 -9.88 -0.54 4.77
N ARG A 93 -8.61 -0.81 4.46
CA ARG A 93 -7.92 -0.22 3.30
C ARG A 93 -8.54 -0.66 1.98
N MET A 94 -8.88 -1.95 1.85
CA MET A 94 -9.59 -2.48 0.69
C MET A 94 -10.98 -1.89 0.57
N SER A 95 -11.73 -1.76 1.66
CA SER A 95 -13.05 -1.09 1.63
C SER A 95 -12.96 0.34 1.07
N SER A 96 -11.94 1.11 1.49
CA SER A 96 -11.68 2.44 0.91
C SER A 96 -11.29 2.38 -0.57
N PHE A 97 -10.49 1.37 -0.98
CA PHE A 97 -10.15 1.16 -2.38
C PHE A 97 -11.38 0.82 -3.23
N MET A 98 -12.23 -0.08 -2.76
CA MET A 98 -13.47 -0.48 -3.43
C MET A 98 -14.39 0.72 -3.68
N GLN A 99 -14.46 1.67 -2.74
CA GLN A 99 -15.22 2.91 -2.91
C GLN A 99 -14.63 3.87 -3.94
N MET A 100 -13.33 3.76 -4.23
CA MET A 100 -12.67 4.56 -5.25
C MET A 100 -12.94 4.02 -6.66
N ILE A 101 -12.99 2.69 -6.80
CA ILE A 101 -13.21 2.01 -8.09
C ILE A 101 -14.70 1.73 -8.39
N SER A 102 -15.56 1.75 -7.37
CA SER A 102 -16.99 1.47 -7.50
C SER A 102 -17.83 2.38 -6.58
N LYS A 103 -18.94 2.91 -7.10
CA LYS A 103 -19.84 3.79 -6.34
C LYS A 103 -20.75 3.02 -5.38
N ASN A 104 -21.11 1.78 -5.75
CA ASN A 104 -22.01 0.94 -4.96
C ASN A 104 -21.87 -0.55 -5.35
N ALA A 105 -22.47 -1.43 -4.54
CA ALA A 105 -22.47 -2.87 -4.77
C ALA A 105 -23.09 -3.26 -6.13
N ARG A 106 -24.10 -2.53 -6.62
CA ARG A 106 -24.70 -2.80 -7.93
C ARG A 106 -23.67 -2.67 -9.04
N GLN A 107 -22.94 -1.55 -9.07
CA GLN A 107 -21.91 -1.29 -10.06
C GLN A 107 -20.83 -2.38 -10.05
N MET A 108 -20.46 -2.83 -8.84
CA MET A 108 -19.47 -3.88 -8.64
C MET A 108 -19.84 -5.22 -9.30
N TRP A 109 -21.11 -5.60 -9.22
CA TRP A 109 -21.62 -6.86 -9.77
C TRP A 109 -22.13 -6.73 -11.22
N SER A 110 -22.43 -5.52 -11.70
CA SER A 110 -22.96 -5.32 -13.06
C SER A 110 -21.94 -4.86 -14.10
N GLU A 111 -20.85 -4.19 -13.71
CA GLU A 111 -19.92 -3.55 -14.67
C GLU A 111 -18.57 -4.28 -14.81
N ASN A 112 -18.47 -5.53 -14.35
CA ASN A 112 -17.26 -6.36 -14.45
C ASN A 112 -15.95 -5.59 -14.14
N ILE A 113 -15.86 -5.01 -12.94
CA ILE A 113 -14.72 -4.16 -12.55
C ILE A 113 -13.37 -4.89 -12.66
N LEU A 114 -13.36 -6.20 -12.42
CA LEU A 114 -12.16 -7.05 -12.55
C LEU A 114 -11.70 -7.23 -14.00
N GLY A 115 -12.63 -7.17 -14.96
CA GLY A 115 -12.34 -7.21 -16.40
C GLY A 115 -12.09 -5.84 -17.04
N SER A 116 -12.28 -4.75 -16.29
CA SER A 116 -12.01 -3.39 -16.76
C SER A 116 -10.51 -3.09 -16.87
N ASP A 117 -10.17 -2.07 -17.67
CA ASP A 117 -8.81 -1.66 -18.06
C ASP A 117 -7.79 -1.77 -16.90
N GLU A 118 -6.62 -2.38 -17.16
CA GLU A 118 -5.62 -2.71 -16.11
C GLU A 118 -5.18 -1.50 -15.29
N ASN A 119 -5.23 -0.31 -15.90
CA ASN A 119 -4.92 0.97 -15.28
C ASN A 119 -5.76 1.29 -14.02
N VAL A 120 -6.96 0.71 -13.87
CA VAL A 120 -7.84 0.95 -12.70
C VAL A 120 -7.39 0.14 -11.47
N LEU A 121 -6.72 -1.00 -11.68
CA LEU A 121 -6.37 -1.97 -10.63
C LEU A 121 -4.85 -2.05 -10.36
N ALA A 122 -4.18 -0.91 -10.57
CA ALA A 122 -2.72 -0.70 -10.62
C ALA A 122 -2.03 -1.43 -11.79
N ASP A 123 -0.90 -0.87 -12.23
CA ASP A 123 -0.03 -1.49 -13.24
C ASP A 123 0.21 -2.97 -12.89
N ASP A 124 0.05 -3.85 -13.88
CA ASP A 124 0.13 -5.32 -13.79
C ASP A 124 -1.01 -6.04 -13.02
N GLY A 125 -2.09 -5.35 -12.65
CA GLY A 125 -3.25 -5.99 -12.03
C GLY A 125 -3.02 -6.48 -10.61
N LEU A 126 -2.06 -5.87 -9.89
CA LEU A 126 -1.68 -6.21 -8.51
C LEU A 126 -2.89 -6.30 -7.55
N PHE A 127 -3.91 -5.44 -7.73
CA PHE A 127 -5.10 -5.44 -6.89
C PHE A 127 -6.18 -6.44 -7.31
N LYS A 128 -6.12 -7.04 -8.52
CA LYS A 128 -7.17 -7.95 -9.03
C LYS A 128 -7.49 -9.08 -8.04
N PRO A 129 -6.51 -9.85 -7.51
CA PRO A 129 -6.83 -10.91 -6.55
C PRO A 129 -7.47 -10.37 -5.27
N LEU A 130 -7.00 -9.22 -4.78
CA LEU A 130 -7.53 -8.59 -3.57
C LEU A 130 -8.96 -8.10 -3.73
N VAL A 131 -9.29 -7.54 -4.90
CA VAL A 131 -10.65 -7.12 -5.23
C VAL A 131 -11.57 -8.34 -5.28
N ALA A 132 -11.17 -9.42 -5.96
CA ALA A 132 -11.96 -10.65 -6.03
C ALA A 132 -12.23 -11.26 -4.65
N TYR A 133 -11.19 -11.41 -3.80
CA TYR A 133 -11.40 -11.88 -2.44
C TYR A 133 -12.27 -10.94 -1.61
N LYS A 134 -12.11 -9.62 -1.77
CA LYS A 134 -12.91 -8.63 -1.03
C LYS A 134 -14.38 -8.71 -1.42
N MET A 135 -14.68 -8.85 -2.71
CA MET A 135 -16.05 -9.06 -3.21
C MET A 135 -16.70 -10.29 -2.57
N LEU A 136 -15.98 -11.42 -2.54
CA LEU A 136 -16.47 -12.67 -1.93
C LEU A 136 -16.57 -12.58 -0.41
N TYR A 137 -15.62 -11.92 0.25
CA TYR A 137 -15.64 -11.71 1.69
C TYR A 137 -16.82 -10.82 2.11
N ASP A 138 -17.12 -9.77 1.36
CA ASP A 138 -18.24 -8.88 1.65
C ASP A 138 -19.59 -9.58 1.43
N LEU A 139 -19.72 -10.41 0.39
CA LEU A 139 -20.87 -11.30 0.24
C LEU A 139 -21.06 -12.21 1.47
N ALA A 140 -19.97 -12.84 1.92
CA ALA A 140 -19.99 -13.75 3.06
C ALA A 140 -20.36 -13.07 4.39
N VAL A 141 -19.89 -11.84 4.61
CA VAL A 141 -19.99 -11.17 5.92
C VAL A 141 -21.23 -10.28 6.03
N VAL A 142 -21.59 -9.57 4.96
CA VAL A 142 -22.81 -8.73 4.96
C VAL A 142 -24.05 -9.62 4.91
N ASP A 143 -23.96 -10.75 4.21
CA ASP A 143 -24.99 -11.77 4.08
C ASP A 143 -26.41 -11.20 3.85
N ASN A 144 -26.50 -10.23 2.94
CA ASN A 144 -27.74 -9.54 2.60
C ASN A 144 -28.31 -10.09 1.29
N ASP A 145 -29.59 -10.48 1.31
CA ASP A 145 -30.31 -11.03 0.17
C ASP A 145 -30.27 -10.12 -1.07
N GLU A 146 -30.28 -8.80 -0.93
CA GLU A 146 -30.18 -7.86 -2.05
C GLU A 146 -28.82 -7.96 -2.76
N VAL A 147 -27.74 -8.14 -2.02
CA VAL A 147 -26.38 -8.27 -2.58
C VAL A 147 -26.20 -9.66 -3.19
N TRP A 148 -26.79 -10.69 -2.57
CA TRP A 148 -26.86 -12.04 -3.16
C TRP A 148 -27.62 -12.06 -4.49
N GLN A 149 -28.73 -11.33 -4.60
CA GLN A 149 -29.47 -11.19 -5.85
C GLN A 149 -28.65 -10.48 -6.93
N LEU A 150 -27.86 -9.46 -6.57
CA LEU A 150 -26.93 -8.81 -7.49
C LEU A 150 -25.85 -9.77 -7.98
N PHE A 151 -25.31 -10.59 -7.09
CA PHE A 151 -24.34 -11.62 -7.45
C PHE A 151 -24.93 -12.66 -8.40
N THR A 152 -26.09 -13.25 -8.08
CA THR A 152 -26.72 -14.28 -8.93
C THR A 152 -27.33 -13.74 -10.21
N GLY A 153 -27.58 -12.43 -10.27
CA GLY A 153 -28.01 -11.72 -11.47
C GLY A 153 -26.85 -11.16 -12.30
N SER A 154 -25.59 -11.42 -11.93
CA SER A 154 -24.42 -10.91 -12.65
C SER A 154 -24.17 -11.68 -13.94
N ASP A 155 -23.51 -11.01 -14.90
CA ASP A 155 -23.12 -11.67 -16.14
C ASP A 155 -22.02 -12.72 -15.87
N ARG A 156 -22.01 -13.79 -16.67
CA ARG A 156 -21.00 -14.86 -16.57
C ARG A 156 -19.57 -14.31 -16.67
N GLU A 157 -19.37 -13.21 -17.38
CA GLU A 157 -18.08 -12.52 -17.48
C GLU A 157 -17.55 -12.06 -16.12
N VAL A 158 -18.43 -11.61 -15.21
CA VAL A 158 -18.03 -11.20 -13.85
C VAL A 158 -17.48 -12.39 -13.07
N ILE A 159 -18.16 -13.54 -13.19
CA ILE A 159 -17.75 -14.79 -12.52
C ILE A 159 -16.43 -15.31 -13.11
N SER A 160 -16.27 -15.25 -14.43
CA SER A 160 -15.01 -15.56 -15.10
C SER A 160 -13.87 -14.66 -14.62
N SER A 161 -14.10 -13.35 -14.51
CA SER A 161 -13.08 -12.41 -14.01
C SER A 161 -12.71 -12.70 -12.55
N ILE A 162 -13.65 -13.15 -11.71
CA ILE A 162 -13.35 -13.59 -10.35
C ILE A 162 -12.49 -14.84 -10.37
N GLN A 163 -12.84 -15.84 -11.19
CA GLN A 163 -12.05 -17.06 -11.36
C GLN A 163 -10.61 -16.74 -11.79
N ASP A 164 -10.45 -15.90 -12.81
CA ASP A 164 -9.13 -15.47 -13.32
C ASP A 164 -8.34 -14.73 -12.25
N ALA A 165 -8.97 -13.79 -11.54
CA ALA A 165 -8.33 -13.03 -10.46
C ALA A 165 -7.90 -13.92 -9.27
N LEU A 166 -8.68 -14.95 -8.93
CA LEU A 166 -8.30 -15.93 -7.92
C LEU A 166 -7.14 -16.83 -8.40
N ALA A 167 -7.15 -17.22 -9.67
CA ALA A 167 -6.09 -18.01 -10.29
C ALA A 167 -4.74 -17.29 -10.30
N LEU A 168 -4.71 -15.95 -10.43
CA LEU A 168 -3.48 -15.14 -10.30
C LEU A 168 -2.78 -15.31 -8.94
N ASN A 169 -3.51 -15.67 -7.88
CA ASN A 169 -2.94 -16.01 -6.57
C ASN A 169 -2.86 -17.53 -6.32
N GLY A 170 -3.04 -18.35 -7.35
CA GLY A 170 -3.02 -19.81 -7.25
C GLY A 170 -4.25 -20.45 -6.60
N ASP A 171 -5.38 -19.72 -6.51
CA ASP A 171 -6.66 -20.21 -5.97
C ASP A 171 -7.65 -20.66 -7.06
N SER A 172 -7.13 -21.32 -8.10
CA SER A 172 -7.96 -21.80 -9.22
C SER A 172 -9.05 -22.76 -8.77
N GLU A 173 -8.82 -23.59 -7.73
CA GLU A 173 -9.84 -24.53 -7.23
C GLU A 173 -11.08 -23.80 -6.70
N MET A 174 -10.90 -22.76 -5.88
CA MET A 174 -12.02 -21.97 -5.35
C MET A 174 -12.74 -21.22 -6.47
N GLY A 175 -11.99 -20.65 -7.43
CA GLY A 175 -12.58 -19.99 -8.60
C GLY A 175 -13.42 -20.94 -9.44
N ASN A 176 -12.91 -22.14 -9.71
CA ASN A 176 -13.63 -23.17 -10.46
C ASN A 176 -14.88 -23.63 -9.70
N GLN A 177 -14.80 -23.88 -8.40
CA GLN A 177 -15.96 -24.25 -7.58
C GLN A 177 -17.06 -23.19 -7.61
N ILE A 178 -16.69 -21.90 -7.53
CA ILE A 178 -17.65 -20.80 -7.63
C ILE A 178 -18.32 -20.78 -9.01
N ALA A 179 -17.53 -20.89 -10.09
CA ALA A 179 -18.06 -20.91 -11.46
C ALA A 179 -18.97 -22.12 -11.70
N ASP A 180 -18.56 -23.32 -11.27
CA ASP A 180 -19.31 -24.55 -11.42
C ASP A 180 -20.66 -24.48 -10.69
N ILE A 181 -20.67 -24.00 -9.44
CA ILE A 181 -21.93 -23.84 -8.69
C ILE A 181 -22.79 -22.76 -9.34
N TYR A 182 -22.21 -21.63 -9.76
CA TYR A 182 -22.94 -20.54 -10.41
C TYR A 182 -23.65 -20.99 -11.70
N GLU A 183 -22.97 -21.80 -12.53
CA GLU A 183 -23.55 -22.32 -13.77
C GLU A 183 -24.70 -23.31 -13.52
N ASN A 184 -24.66 -24.02 -12.39
CA ASN A 184 -25.63 -25.05 -12.04
C ASN A 184 -26.72 -24.58 -11.05
N CYS A 185 -26.58 -23.40 -10.43
CA CYS A 185 -27.47 -22.97 -9.36
C CYS A 185 -28.87 -22.59 -9.83
N GLY A 186 -29.01 -22.16 -11.10
CA GLY A 186 -30.27 -21.61 -11.59
C GLY A 186 -30.78 -20.49 -10.67
N ASN A 187 -31.94 -20.68 -10.05
CA ASN A 187 -32.51 -19.74 -9.07
C ASN A 187 -32.19 -20.07 -7.60
N ASP A 188 -31.54 -21.21 -7.31
CA ASP A 188 -31.22 -21.64 -5.95
C ASP A 188 -29.84 -21.15 -5.51
N ILE A 189 -29.82 -20.04 -4.77
CA ILE A 189 -28.60 -19.40 -4.29
C ILE A 189 -27.97 -20.11 -3.07
N THR A 190 -28.64 -21.11 -2.51
CA THR A 190 -28.27 -21.69 -1.20
C THR A 190 -26.89 -22.33 -1.24
N GLN A 191 -26.55 -23.05 -2.32
CA GLN A 191 -25.28 -23.76 -2.43
C GLN A 191 -24.10 -22.80 -2.50
N ILE A 192 -24.20 -21.75 -3.32
CA ILE A 192 -23.12 -20.76 -3.48
C ILE A 192 -23.00 -19.86 -2.26
N ARG A 193 -24.12 -19.52 -1.62
CA ARG A 193 -24.16 -18.80 -0.34
C ARG A 193 -23.47 -19.59 0.76
N ASN A 194 -23.77 -20.88 0.89
CA ASN A 194 -23.10 -21.76 1.87
C ASN A 194 -21.61 -21.88 1.58
N LEU A 195 -21.22 -22.14 0.33
CA LEU A 195 -19.80 -22.22 -0.05
C LEU A 195 -19.02 -20.97 0.38
N VAL A 196 -19.51 -19.78 0.03
CA VAL A 196 -18.81 -18.52 0.27
C VAL A 196 -18.82 -18.15 1.76
N THR A 197 -19.93 -18.35 2.46
CA THR A 197 -20.06 -18.04 3.90
C THR A 197 -19.22 -18.99 4.77
N GLU A 198 -19.23 -20.30 4.50
CA GLU A 198 -18.41 -21.27 5.21
C GLU A 198 -16.91 -21.03 4.98
N ASN A 199 -16.53 -20.55 3.79
CA ASN A 199 -15.15 -20.23 3.44
C ASN A 199 -14.72 -18.79 3.80
N ALA A 200 -15.54 -18.01 4.51
CA ALA A 200 -15.19 -16.62 4.86
C ALA A 200 -13.84 -16.50 5.59
N LYS A 201 -13.53 -17.45 6.49
CA LYS A 201 -12.26 -17.50 7.21
C LYS A 201 -11.07 -17.82 6.29
N TYR A 202 -11.29 -18.68 5.29
CA TYR A 202 -10.29 -18.99 4.26
C TYR A 202 -10.00 -17.75 3.43
N ILE A 203 -11.03 -17.10 2.88
CA ILE A 203 -10.92 -15.87 2.07
C ILE A 203 -10.15 -14.79 2.83
N LYS A 204 -10.53 -14.55 4.09
CA LYS A 204 -9.83 -13.64 5.01
C LYS A 204 -8.33 -13.94 5.12
N SER A 205 -7.97 -15.23 5.27
CA SER A 205 -6.59 -15.67 5.38
C SER A 205 -5.83 -15.45 4.08
N ARG A 206 -6.46 -15.72 2.94
CA ARG A 206 -5.87 -15.54 1.60
C ARG A 206 -5.60 -14.07 1.29
N MET A 207 -6.53 -13.17 1.61
CA MET A 207 -6.31 -11.72 1.49
C MET A 207 -5.09 -11.26 2.29
N LEU A 208 -5.02 -11.62 3.57
CA LEU A 208 -3.89 -11.22 4.43
C LEU A 208 -2.57 -11.80 3.93
N SER A 209 -2.58 -13.05 3.47
CA SER A 209 -1.39 -13.73 2.95
C SER A 209 -0.90 -13.10 1.66
N TYR A 210 -1.80 -12.78 0.73
CA TYR A 210 -1.46 -12.11 -0.53
C TYR A 210 -0.80 -10.76 -0.29
N VAL A 211 -1.36 -9.93 0.61
CA VAL A 211 -0.76 -8.64 0.97
C VAL A 211 0.63 -8.82 1.57
N LYS A 212 0.82 -9.80 2.45
CA LYS A 212 2.13 -10.06 3.08
C LYS A 212 3.18 -10.52 2.07
N LEU A 213 2.81 -11.38 1.13
CA LEU A 213 3.71 -11.90 0.10
C LEU A 213 4.14 -10.82 -0.90
N ASN A 214 3.24 -9.88 -1.20
CA ASN A 214 3.46 -8.83 -2.20
C ASN A 214 3.65 -7.44 -1.59
N ILE A 215 4.03 -7.35 -0.30
CA ILE A 215 4.02 -6.08 0.44
C ILE A 215 4.89 -5.00 -0.22
N ASP A 216 6.00 -5.42 -0.82
CA ASP A 216 6.98 -4.56 -1.48
C ASP A 216 6.44 -3.92 -2.77
N GLN A 217 5.36 -4.44 -3.34
CA GLN A 217 4.72 -3.90 -4.54
C GLN A 217 3.65 -2.84 -4.23
N PHE A 218 3.26 -2.70 -2.95
CA PHE A 218 2.23 -1.74 -2.51
C PHE A 218 2.80 -0.39 -2.06
N TYR A 219 4.05 -0.10 -2.36
CA TYR A 219 4.65 1.20 -2.10
C TYR A 219 4.24 2.20 -3.20
N TYR A 220 3.73 3.36 -2.80
CA TYR A 220 3.48 4.46 -3.73
C TYR A 220 4.83 5.06 -4.17
N SER A 221 5.06 5.12 -5.49
CA SER A 221 6.13 5.92 -6.10
C SER A 221 5.76 7.40 -6.14
#